data_AF-A0A8T2HKH7-F1
#
_entry.id   AF-A0A8T2HKH7-F1
#
_cell.length_a   1.000
_cell.length_b   1.000
_cell.length_c   1.000
_cell.angle_alpha   90.00
_cell.angle_beta   90.00
_cell.angle_gamma   90.00
#
_symmetry.space_group_name_H-M   'P 1'
#
loop_
_entity.id
_entity.type
_entity.pdbx_description
1 polymer ?
#
loop_
_entity_poly.entity_id
_entity_poly.type
_entity_poly.pdbx_seq_one_letter_code
_entity_poly.pdbx_strand_id
1 'polypeptide(L)'
;MLRQAARGLLRCGASRNITSSAAVWQEASQQSKEEFLKKFEPLAGTLVPPEFPSNFIPKTEATEAATGVPDKLHFNFFVPHDTVCKGEGVDLVLVPAVTGDFGVMPGHVPTVAQLRPGVVTIHKELDKDVQKFFVSGGFAFVHADSTADVCAVEAVPLADLDGDAVRAGLAEYTAKLASVQAKGDDYEIAAAQVGVEVYSAMNSALGQ
;
A
#
# COMPACT_ATOMS: atom_id res chain seq x y z
N MET A 1 -37.69 50.48 -19.03
CA MET A 1 -38.11 49.06 -19.14
C MET A 1 -36.91 48.21 -19.57
N LEU A 2 -35.96 48.00 -18.65
CA LEU A 2 -34.83 47.08 -18.81
C LEU A 2 -35.21 45.75 -18.15
N ARG A 3 -35.24 44.64 -18.91
CA ARG A 3 -35.00 43.26 -18.45
C ARG A 3 -35.26 42.28 -19.59
N GLN A 4 -34.25 42.04 -20.42
CA GLN A 4 -34.10 40.79 -21.16
C GLN A 4 -32.62 40.41 -21.12
N ALA A 5 -32.25 39.65 -20.09
CA ALA A 5 -30.93 39.08 -19.93
C ALA A 5 -31.07 37.56 -19.80
N ALA A 6 -30.33 36.86 -20.66
CA ALA A 6 -29.68 35.58 -20.40
C ALA A 6 -30.55 34.44 -19.86
N ARG A 7 -31.22 33.72 -20.78
CA ARG A 7 -31.56 32.30 -20.58
C ARG A 7 -31.25 31.56 -21.87
N GLY A 8 -30.14 30.84 -21.90
CA GLY A 8 -29.86 29.95 -23.03
C GLY A 8 -28.42 29.52 -23.22
N LEU A 9 -27.64 29.29 -22.17
CA LEU A 9 -26.35 28.58 -22.28
C LEU A 9 -25.89 28.20 -20.88
N LEU A 10 -26.25 26.99 -20.44
CA LEU A 10 -25.58 26.19 -19.40
C LEU A 10 -26.42 24.93 -19.18
N ARG A 11 -26.27 23.97 -20.08
CA ARG A 11 -26.61 22.57 -19.81
C ARG A 11 -25.41 21.71 -20.19
N CYS A 12 -24.32 21.94 -19.48
CA CYS A 12 -23.21 20.99 -19.39
C CYS A 12 -22.96 20.79 -17.90
N GLY A 13 -23.74 19.89 -17.33
CA GLY A 13 -23.63 19.41 -15.96
C GLY A 13 -23.78 17.90 -16.00
N ALA A 14 -22.96 17.23 -16.80
CA ALA A 14 -22.66 15.84 -16.53
C ALA A 14 -21.81 15.88 -15.25
N SER A 15 -22.43 15.57 -14.11
CA SER A 15 -21.65 15.19 -12.94
C SER A 15 -20.77 14.05 -13.42
N ARG A 16 -19.45 14.29 -13.48
CA ARG A 16 -18.51 13.18 -13.52
C ARG A 16 -18.65 12.56 -12.15
N ASN A 17 -19.56 11.60 -12.03
CA ASN A 17 -19.53 10.68 -10.89
C ASN A 17 -18.16 10.03 -10.99
N ILE A 18 -17.23 10.48 -10.14
CA ILE A 18 -16.06 9.70 -9.78
C ILE A 18 -16.65 8.58 -8.94
N THR A 19 -17.29 7.60 -9.57
CA THR A 19 -17.54 6.32 -8.93
C THR A 19 -16.17 5.84 -8.49
N SER A 20 -15.98 5.67 -7.19
CA SER A 20 -14.69 5.20 -6.67
C SER A 20 -14.37 3.91 -7.41
N SER A 21 -13.12 3.77 -7.85
CA SER A 21 -12.69 2.55 -8.53
C SER A 21 -13.05 1.32 -7.69
N ALA A 22 -12.94 1.42 -6.36
CA ALA A 22 -13.34 0.40 -5.40
C ALA A 22 -14.80 -0.09 -5.55
N ALA A 23 -15.76 0.81 -5.78
CA ALA A 23 -17.16 0.43 -6.01
C ALA A 23 -17.33 -0.38 -7.32
N VAL A 24 -16.66 0.06 -8.38
CA VAL A 24 -16.67 -0.63 -9.69
C VAL A 24 -16.02 -2.01 -9.59
N TRP A 25 -14.93 -2.13 -8.81
CA TRP A 25 -14.25 -3.40 -8.56
C TRP A 25 -15.12 -4.38 -7.76
N GLN A 26 -15.86 -3.91 -6.75
CA GLN A 26 -16.78 -4.76 -6.01
C GLN A 26 -17.92 -5.27 -6.89
N GLU A 27 -18.55 -4.41 -7.69
CA GLU A 27 -19.61 -4.81 -8.62
C GLU A 27 -19.11 -5.84 -9.65
N ALA A 28 -17.95 -5.61 -10.26
CA ALA A 28 -17.33 -6.57 -11.19
C ALA A 28 -16.99 -7.91 -10.50
N SER A 29 -16.53 -7.86 -9.24
CA SER A 29 -16.24 -9.08 -8.47
C SER A 29 -17.51 -9.89 -8.16
N GLN A 30 -18.66 -9.26 -7.92
CA GLN A 30 -19.92 -10.00 -7.73
C GLN A 30 -20.44 -10.58 -9.04
N GLN A 31 -20.38 -9.81 -10.14
CA GLN A 31 -20.78 -10.29 -11.46
C GLN A 31 -19.98 -11.52 -11.90
N SER A 32 -18.66 -11.52 -11.67
CA SER A 32 -17.81 -12.67 -12.01
C SER A 32 -18.12 -13.91 -11.16
N LYS A 33 -18.47 -13.76 -9.87
CA LYS A 33 -18.92 -14.88 -9.03
C LYS A 33 -20.21 -15.49 -9.55
N GLU A 34 -21.19 -14.65 -9.86
CA GLU A 34 -22.48 -15.08 -10.39
C GLU A 34 -22.32 -15.79 -11.73
N GLU A 35 -21.44 -15.27 -12.60
CA GLU A 35 -21.09 -15.92 -13.86
C GLU A 35 -20.44 -17.29 -13.66
N PHE A 36 -19.50 -17.40 -12.71
CA PHE A 36 -18.87 -18.68 -12.37
C PHE A 36 -19.90 -19.68 -11.85
N LEU A 37 -20.73 -19.28 -10.88
CA LEU A 37 -21.73 -20.15 -10.28
C LEU A 37 -22.72 -20.67 -11.32
N LYS A 38 -23.20 -19.81 -12.22
CA LYS A 38 -24.07 -20.20 -13.34
C LYS A 38 -23.43 -21.23 -14.28
N LYS A 39 -22.12 -21.16 -14.51
CA LYS A 39 -21.37 -22.14 -15.32
C LYS A 39 -21.04 -23.41 -14.53
N PHE A 40 -20.90 -23.29 -13.21
CA PHE A 40 -20.55 -24.38 -12.31
C PHE A 40 -21.75 -25.27 -11.97
N GLU A 41 -22.94 -24.68 -11.75
CA GLU A 41 -24.20 -25.39 -11.46
C GLU A 41 -24.48 -26.62 -12.36
N PRO A 42 -24.39 -26.53 -13.70
CA PRO A 42 -24.62 -27.70 -14.56
C PRO A 42 -23.51 -28.76 -14.48
N LEU A 43 -22.33 -28.42 -13.96
CA LEU A 43 -21.17 -29.29 -13.82
C LEU A 43 -20.97 -29.80 -12.38
N ALA A 44 -21.69 -29.22 -11.41
CA ALA A 44 -21.43 -29.40 -9.98
C ALA A 44 -21.81 -30.80 -9.47
N GLY A 45 -22.85 -31.43 -10.04
CA GLY A 45 -23.33 -32.74 -9.57
C GLY A 45 -23.73 -32.72 -8.09
N THR A 46 -22.88 -33.27 -7.22
CA THR A 46 -23.06 -33.30 -5.75
C THR A 46 -22.06 -32.41 -4.99
N LEU A 47 -21.23 -31.65 -5.71
CA LEU A 47 -20.21 -30.79 -5.12
C LEU A 47 -20.85 -29.51 -4.57
N VAL A 48 -20.39 -29.10 -3.39
CA VAL A 48 -20.71 -27.78 -2.83
C VAL A 48 -19.95 -26.72 -3.64
N PRO A 49 -20.58 -25.58 -3.98
CA PRO A 49 -19.89 -24.49 -4.67
C PRO A 49 -18.64 -24.02 -3.89
N PRO A 50 -17.55 -23.69 -4.58
CA PRO A 50 -16.34 -23.20 -3.92
C PRO A 50 -16.58 -21.82 -3.30
N GLU A 51 -15.86 -21.51 -2.22
CA GLU A 51 -15.84 -20.18 -1.63
C GLU A 51 -14.87 -19.26 -2.37
N PHE A 52 -15.13 -17.95 -2.36
CA PHE A 52 -14.31 -16.94 -3.04
C PHE A 52 -13.54 -16.09 -2.03
N PRO A 53 -12.30 -15.65 -2.33
CA PRO A 53 -11.51 -14.81 -1.42
C PRO A 53 -12.23 -13.50 -1.07
N SER A 54 -13.00 -12.96 -2.01
CA SER A 54 -13.83 -11.77 -1.84
C SER A 54 -15.01 -11.95 -0.89
N ASN A 55 -15.28 -13.15 -0.37
CA ASN A 55 -16.23 -13.36 0.73
C ASN A 55 -15.61 -12.98 2.09
N PHE A 56 -14.28 -12.98 2.18
CA PHE A 56 -13.54 -12.71 3.42
C PHE A 56 -12.98 -11.30 3.51
N ILE A 57 -13.04 -10.55 2.41
CA ILE A 57 -12.67 -9.13 2.39
C ILE A 57 -13.91 -8.34 2.85
N PRO A 58 -13.79 -7.51 3.91
CA PRO A 58 -14.91 -6.66 4.30
C PRO A 58 -15.30 -5.82 3.09
N LYS A 59 -16.59 -5.81 2.77
CA LYS A 59 -17.10 -4.88 1.75
C LYS A 59 -16.82 -3.49 2.30
N THR A 60 -15.81 -2.81 1.78
CA THR A 60 -15.76 -1.36 1.91
C THR A 60 -17.00 -0.88 1.18
N GLU A 61 -18.11 -0.68 1.91
CA GLU A 61 -19.22 0.09 1.39
C GLU A 61 -18.56 1.36 0.91
N ALA A 62 -18.59 1.58 -0.40
CA ALA A 62 -18.22 2.86 -0.97
C ALA A 62 -19.15 3.85 -0.29
N THR A 63 -18.70 4.40 0.83
CA THR A 63 -19.39 5.48 1.52
C THR A 63 -19.41 6.55 0.45
N GLU A 64 -20.58 6.71 -0.16
CA GLU A 64 -20.85 7.62 -1.27
C GLU A 64 -19.98 8.83 -1.10
N ALA A 65 -18.91 8.96 -1.90
CA ALA A 65 -17.90 10.02 -1.83
C ALA A 65 -18.17 10.95 -0.64
N ALA A 66 -17.82 10.47 0.57
CA ALA A 66 -18.33 11.11 1.78
C ALA A 66 -18.08 12.60 1.61
N THR A 67 -19.12 13.41 1.79
CA THR A 67 -19.14 14.83 1.45
C THR A 67 -18.22 15.67 2.35
N GLY A 68 -17.16 15.06 2.86
CA GLY A 68 -16.03 15.57 3.62
C GLY A 68 -14.89 14.54 3.67
N VAL A 69 -13.67 15.03 3.83
CA VAL A 69 -12.49 14.19 4.11
C VAL A 69 -12.68 13.55 5.49
N PRO A 70 -12.50 12.21 5.64
CA PRO A 70 -12.63 11.57 6.96
C PRO A 70 -11.53 12.06 7.90
N ASP A 71 -11.80 12.09 9.21
CA ASP A 71 -10.85 12.58 10.21
C ASP A 71 -9.66 11.63 10.43
N LYS A 72 -9.84 10.33 10.14
CA LYS A 72 -8.83 9.27 10.33
C LYS A 72 -8.68 8.42 9.06
N LEU A 73 -7.46 7.95 8.81
CA LEU A 73 -7.10 7.05 7.72
C LEU A 73 -7.27 5.62 8.21
N HIS A 74 -7.96 4.79 7.44
CA HIS A 74 -8.02 3.36 7.72
C HIS A 74 -6.74 2.70 7.20
N PHE A 75 -5.86 2.29 8.10
CA PHE A 75 -4.55 1.75 7.72
C PHE A 75 -4.46 0.25 7.97
N ASN A 76 -3.99 -0.46 6.95
CA ASN A 76 -3.65 -1.87 7.04
C ASN A 76 -2.17 -2.07 6.69
N PHE A 77 -1.48 -2.87 7.49
CA PHE A 77 -0.09 -3.21 7.28
C PHE A 77 0.08 -4.72 7.30
N PHE A 78 0.41 -5.27 6.13
CA PHE A 78 0.48 -6.70 5.87
C PHE A 78 1.92 -7.14 5.61
N VAL A 79 2.24 -8.29 6.21
CA VAL A 79 3.44 -9.08 5.96
C VAL A 79 2.96 -10.51 5.67
N PRO A 80 3.65 -11.32 4.83
CA PRO A 80 3.18 -12.67 4.52
C PRO A 80 2.97 -13.58 5.73
N HIS A 81 3.75 -13.37 6.80
CA HIS A 81 3.70 -14.20 8.01
C HIS A 81 2.86 -13.60 9.15
N ASP A 82 2.56 -12.29 9.12
CA ASP A 82 1.79 -11.61 10.17
C ASP A 82 1.08 -10.34 9.66
N THR A 83 0.04 -9.90 10.37
CA THR A 83 -0.65 -8.62 10.11
C THR A 83 -0.31 -7.64 11.22
N VAL A 84 0.64 -6.74 10.94
CA VAL A 84 1.15 -5.76 11.91
C VAL A 84 0.08 -4.76 12.34
N CYS A 85 -0.76 -4.31 11.40
CA CYS A 85 -1.88 -3.42 11.68
C CYS A 85 -3.09 -3.82 10.83
N LYS A 86 -4.28 -3.85 11.42
CA LYS A 86 -5.53 -4.17 10.71
C LYS A 86 -6.65 -3.20 11.09
N GLY A 87 -7.01 -2.32 10.17
CA GLY A 87 -8.15 -1.41 10.31
C GLY A 87 -7.97 -0.36 11.41
N GLU A 88 -6.73 -0.02 11.75
CA GLU A 88 -6.47 1.03 12.75
C GLU A 88 -6.68 2.41 12.14
N GLY A 89 -7.31 3.31 12.90
CA GLY A 89 -7.45 4.72 12.52
C GLY A 89 -6.17 5.48 12.83
N VAL A 90 -5.45 5.90 11.79
CA VAL A 90 -4.19 6.64 11.90
C VAL A 90 -4.32 8.05 11.32
N ASP A 91 -3.52 9.00 11.81
CA ASP A 91 -3.51 10.37 11.30
C ASP A 91 -2.57 10.54 10.11
N LEU A 92 -1.41 9.89 10.21
CA LEU A 92 -0.32 10.07 9.26
C LEU A 92 0.49 8.78 9.16
N VAL A 93 0.81 8.39 7.93
CA VAL A 93 1.76 7.31 7.67
C VAL A 93 2.85 7.84 6.76
N LEU A 94 4.11 7.75 7.18
CA LEU A 94 5.26 8.07 6.36
C LEU A 94 5.76 6.81 5.68
N VAL A 95 5.79 6.84 4.35
CA VAL A 95 6.08 5.68 3.50
C VAL A 95 7.32 5.97 2.65
N PRO A 96 8.33 5.08 2.65
CA PRO A 96 9.52 5.22 1.82
C PRO A 96 9.26 4.67 0.43
N ALA A 97 8.92 5.52 -0.54
CA ALA A 97 8.84 5.12 -1.94
C ALA A 97 10.19 5.20 -2.64
N VAL A 98 10.32 4.48 -3.75
CA VAL A 98 11.50 4.55 -4.64
C VAL A 98 11.73 5.97 -5.15
N THR A 99 10.67 6.76 -5.36
CA THR A 99 10.75 8.16 -5.81
C THR A 99 11.10 9.15 -4.70
N GLY A 100 11.13 8.72 -3.44
CA GLY A 100 11.30 9.57 -2.27
C GLY A 100 10.28 9.23 -1.18
N ASP A 101 10.45 9.84 -0.02
CA ASP A 101 9.57 9.60 1.12
C ASP A 101 8.33 10.51 1.02
N PHE A 102 7.15 9.96 1.28
CA PHE A 102 5.90 10.71 1.26
C PHE A 102 4.98 10.33 2.42
N GLY A 103 4.11 11.26 2.81
CA GLY A 103 3.16 11.08 3.89
C GLY A 103 1.75 10.85 3.36
N VAL A 104 1.07 9.83 3.87
CA VAL A 104 -0.33 9.52 3.59
C VAL A 104 -1.19 10.00 4.75
N MET A 105 -2.14 10.87 4.44
CA MET A 105 -3.14 11.42 5.35
C MET A 105 -4.55 11.01 4.88
N PRO A 106 -5.59 11.18 5.70
CA PRO A 106 -6.96 10.98 5.26
C PRO A 106 -7.29 11.83 4.02
N GLY A 107 -7.98 11.24 3.03
CA GLY A 107 -8.31 11.93 1.77
C GLY A 107 -7.13 12.13 0.80
N HIS A 108 -6.01 11.43 0.98
CA HIS A 108 -4.90 11.46 0.02
C HIS A 108 -5.33 10.93 -1.36
N VAL A 109 -4.68 11.42 -2.42
CA VAL A 109 -4.93 10.99 -3.79
C VAL A 109 -4.65 9.49 -3.94
N PRO A 110 -5.53 8.72 -4.61
CA PRO A 110 -5.31 7.29 -4.85
C PRO A 110 -3.99 7.06 -5.57
N THR A 111 -3.12 6.25 -4.98
CA THR A 111 -1.73 6.09 -5.43
C THR A 111 -1.29 4.65 -5.23
N VAL A 112 -0.54 4.11 -6.19
CA VAL A 112 0.19 2.85 -6.03
C VAL A 112 1.67 3.18 -6.07
N ALA A 113 2.38 2.87 -5.00
CA ALA A 113 3.80 3.19 -4.86
C ALA A 113 4.59 1.93 -4.55
N GLN A 114 5.73 1.76 -5.23
CA GLN A 114 6.72 0.76 -4.86
C GLN A 114 7.55 1.27 -3.68
N LEU A 115 7.77 0.40 -2.69
CA LEU A 115 8.55 0.71 -1.51
C LEU A 115 10.01 0.35 -1.73
N ARG A 116 10.89 1.27 -1.30
CA ARG A 116 12.32 0.98 -1.15
C ARG A 116 12.58 0.42 0.25
N PRO A 117 13.71 -0.28 0.47
CA PRO A 117 14.15 -0.62 1.82
C PRO A 117 14.26 0.66 2.66
N GLY A 118 13.59 0.72 3.81
CA GLY A 118 13.48 1.95 4.58
C GLY A 118 12.56 1.84 5.78
N VAL A 119 12.28 2.97 6.42
CA VAL A 119 11.44 3.01 7.63
C VAL A 119 10.05 3.51 7.29
N VAL A 120 9.04 2.69 7.58
CA VAL A 120 7.65 3.11 7.63
C VAL A 120 7.36 3.63 9.03
N THR A 121 6.84 4.86 9.11
CA THR A 121 6.45 5.46 10.39
C THR A 121 4.95 5.64 10.43
N ILE A 122 4.31 5.09 11.46
CA ILE A 122 2.86 5.12 11.66
C ILE A 122 2.59 6.05 12.84
N HIS A 123 1.80 7.09 12.63
CA HIS A 123 1.35 8.02 13.65
C HIS A 123 -0.14 7.79 13.92
N LYS A 124 -0.49 7.16 15.05
CA LYS A 124 -1.91 6.97 15.43
C LYS A 124 -2.55 8.27 15.89
N GLU A 125 -1.79 9.05 16.65
CA GLU A 125 -2.06 10.42 17.05
C GLU A 125 -0.82 11.26 16.71
N LEU A 126 -1.00 12.43 16.08
CA LEU A 126 0.09 13.26 15.54
C LEU A 126 1.32 13.39 16.46
N ASP A 127 1.11 13.48 17.78
CA ASP A 127 2.16 13.89 18.73
C ASP A 127 2.58 12.82 19.77
N LYS A 128 1.96 11.63 19.81
CA LYS A 128 2.14 10.71 20.97
C LYS A 128 2.50 9.27 20.66
N ASP A 129 1.89 8.67 19.65
CA ASP A 129 2.05 7.23 19.38
C ASP A 129 2.64 7.02 17.99
N VAL A 130 3.97 7.02 17.94
CA VAL A 130 4.78 6.89 16.73
C VAL A 130 5.43 5.52 16.71
N GLN A 131 4.96 4.65 15.82
CA GLN A 131 5.52 3.32 15.62
C GLN A 131 6.39 3.31 14.37
N LYS A 132 7.61 2.79 14.49
CA LYS A 132 8.58 2.76 13.40
C LYS A 132 8.96 1.32 13.07
N PHE A 133 8.75 0.95 11.82
CA PHE A 133 9.06 -0.36 11.29
C PHE A 133 10.03 -0.22 10.13
N PHE A 134 11.12 -0.97 10.16
CA PHE A 134 11.96 -1.14 9.00
C PHE A 134 11.33 -2.16 8.06
N VAL A 135 11.19 -1.81 6.78
CA VAL A 135 10.66 -2.68 5.73
C VAL A 135 11.74 -3.01 4.72
N SER A 136 11.78 -4.26 4.28
CA SER A 136 12.71 -4.72 3.23
C SER A 136 12.33 -4.22 1.83
N GLY A 137 11.06 -3.84 1.63
CA GLY A 137 10.48 -3.42 0.36
C GLY A 137 9.03 -3.90 0.25
N GLY A 138 8.40 -3.64 -0.89
CA GLY A 138 7.01 -4.01 -1.15
C GLY A 138 6.23 -2.96 -1.93
N PHE A 139 4.93 -2.86 -1.66
CA PHE A 139 4.03 -1.90 -2.28
C PHE A 139 3.14 -1.21 -1.24
N ALA A 140 2.83 0.05 -1.48
CA ALA A 140 1.79 0.78 -0.77
C ALA A 140 0.67 1.15 -1.74
N PHE A 141 -0.56 0.87 -1.32
CA PHE A 141 -1.78 1.21 -2.02
C PHE A 141 -2.53 2.24 -1.20
N VAL A 142 -2.89 3.35 -1.82
CA VAL A 142 -3.78 4.36 -1.27
C VAL A 142 -5.03 4.34 -2.12
N HIS A 143 -6.17 4.09 -1.48
CA HIS A 143 -7.46 3.98 -2.12
C HIS A 143 -8.25 5.29 -2.01
N ALA A 144 -9.28 5.41 -2.85
CA ALA A 144 -10.14 6.60 -2.89
C ALA A 144 -11.10 6.72 -1.70
N ASP A 145 -11.29 5.65 -0.95
CA ASP A 145 -12.13 5.56 0.26
C ASP A 145 -11.37 5.94 1.54
N SER A 146 -10.16 6.53 1.41
CA SER A 146 -9.27 6.82 2.54
C SER A 146 -8.84 5.56 3.32
N THR A 147 -8.72 4.43 2.62
CA THR A 147 -7.97 3.26 3.09
C THR A 147 -6.57 3.27 2.51
N ALA A 148 -5.58 2.86 3.31
CA ALA A 148 -4.20 2.70 2.88
C ALA A 148 -3.67 1.33 3.31
N ASP A 149 -3.21 0.56 2.33
CA ASP A 149 -2.69 -0.78 2.49
C ASP A 149 -1.19 -0.79 2.18
N VAL A 150 -0.38 -1.08 3.19
CA VAL A 150 1.06 -1.31 3.01
C VAL A 150 1.30 -2.81 3.02
N CYS A 151 1.86 -3.33 1.94
CA CYS A 151 2.19 -4.73 1.78
C CYS A 151 3.71 -4.85 1.65
N ALA A 152 4.37 -5.23 2.74
CA ALA A 152 5.82 -5.45 2.76
C ALA A 152 6.15 -6.94 2.76
N VAL A 153 7.33 -7.31 2.27
CA VAL A 153 7.80 -8.71 2.33
C VAL A 153 8.24 -9.07 3.74
N GLU A 154 8.98 -8.18 4.38
CA GLU A 154 9.41 -8.30 5.78
C GLU A 154 9.33 -6.94 6.45
N ALA A 155 8.88 -6.93 7.71
CA ALA A 155 8.80 -5.74 8.54
C ALA A 155 9.30 -6.04 9.96
N VAL A 156 10.24 -5.25 10.45
CA VAL A 156 10.85 -5.43 11.77
C VAL A 156 10.77 -4.12 12.55
N PRO A 157 10.32 -4.12 13.82
CA PRO A 157 10.39 -2.94 14.66
C PRO A 157 11.84 -2.45 14.80
N LEU A 158 12.06 -1.13 14.81
CA LEU A 158 13.43 -0.61 14.96
C LEU A 158 14.13 -1.03 16.27
N ALA A 159 13.35 -1.36 17.30
CA ALA A 159 13.88 -1.81 18.59
C ALA A 159 14.56 -3.19 18.53
N ASP A 160 14.19 -4.01 17.54
CA ASP A 160 14.69 -5.38 17.41
C ASP A 160 15.89 -5.49 16.45
N LEU A 161 16.32 -4.37 15.87
CA LEU A 161 17.47 -4.31 14.97
C LEU A 161 18.79 -4.16 15.74
N ASP A 162 19.70 -5.11 15.55
CA ASP A 162 21.07 -5.03 16.07
C ASP A 162 21.99 -4.24 15.13
N GLY A 163 22.49 -3.10 15.60
CA GLY A 163 23.40 -2.24 14.83
C GLY A 163 24.77 -2.88 14.54
N ASP A 164 25.26 -3.78 15.40
CA ASP A 164 26.53 -4.48 15.13
C ASP A 164 26.37 -5.46 13.97
N ALA A 165 25.28 -6.24 13.96
CA ALA A 165 24.94 -7.13 12.85
C ALA A 165 24.74 -6.37 11.53
N VAL A 166 24.07 -5.22 11.56
CA VAL A 166 23.86 -4.37 10.36
C VAL A 166 25.20 -3.90 9.78
N ARG A 167 26.14 -3.44 10.61
CA ARG A 167 27.48 -3.02 10.15
C ARG A 167 28.28 -4.16 9.58
N ALA A 168 28.25 -5.33 10.24
CA ALA A 168 28.94 -6.53 9.76
C ALA A 168 28.40 -6.94 8.37
N GLY A 169 27.08 -6.94 8.21
CA GLY A 169 26.41 -7.20 6.93
C GLY A 169 26.80 -6.16 5.86
N LEU A 170 26.78 -4.87 6.17
CA LEU A 170 27.18 -3.82 5.23
C LEU A 170 28.60 -4.04 4.70
N ALA A 171 29.55 -4.34 5.59
CA ALA A 171 30.94 -4.62 5.23
C ALA A 171 31.06 -5.85 4.32
N GLU A 172 30.32 -6.93 4.65
CA GLU A 172 30.29 -8.16 3.86
C GLU A 172 29.76 -7.91 2.44
N TYR A 173 28.59 -7.26 2.31
CA TYR A 173 27.97 -7.02 1.00
C TYR A 173 28.73 -5.99 0.17
N THR A 174 29.39 -5.01 0.80
CA THR A 174 30.27 -4.06 0.11
C THR A 174 31.51 -4.75 -0.44
N ALA A 175 32.12 -5.65 0.34
CA ALA A 175 33.25 -6.46 -0.12
C ALA A 175 32.84 -7.42 -1.26
N LYS A 176 31.66 -8.05 -1.14
CA LYS A 176 31.09 -8.87 -2.22
C LYS A 176 30.91 -8.03 -3.48
N LEU A 177 30.26 -6.88 -3.41
CA LEU A 177 30.04 -6.00 -4.55
C LEU A 177 31.37 -5.64 -5.24
N ALA A 178 32.39 -5.22 -4.48
CA ALA A 178 33.71 -4.91 -5.03
C ALA A 178 34.37 -6.11 -5.74
N SER A 179 34.11 -7.34 -5.28
CA SER A 179 34.66 -8.56 -5.88
C SER A 179 33.98 -8.97 -7.19
N VAL A 180 32.66 -8.82 -7.29
CA VAL A 180 31.88 -9.22 -8.49
C VAL A 180 31.75 -8.11 -9.52
N GLN A 181 31.93 -6.84 -9.17
CA GLN A 181 31.69 -5.71 -10.10
C GLN A 181 32.56 -5.73 -11.37
N ALA A 182 33.71 -6.40 -11.36
CA ALA A 182 34.61 -6.48 -12.53
C ALA A 182 34.49 -7.78 -13.35
N LYS A 183 33.92 -8.85 -12.79
CA LYS A 183 33.98 -10.22 -13.37
C LYS A 183 32.76 -11.11 -13.09
N GLY A 184 31.79 -10.62 -12.33
CA GLY A 184 30.59 -11.36 -11.94
C GLY A 184 29.55 -11.43 -13.04
N ASP A 185 28.62 -12.37 -12.88
CA ASP A 185 27.39 -12.41 -13.67
C ASP A 185 26.47 -11.24 -13.28
N ASP A 186 25.61 -10.79 -14.21
CA ASP A 186 24.69 -9.67 -13.99
C ASP A 186 23.80 -9.91 -12.77
N TYR A 187 23.41 -11.17 -12.54
CA TYR A 187 22.65 -11.60 -11.38
C TYR A 187 23.41 -11.40 -10.05
N GLU A 188 24.69 -11.77 -10.00
CA GLU A 188 25.51 -11.65 -8.79
C GLU A 188 25.80 -10.19 -8.44
N ILE A 189 26.03 -9.36 -9.46
CA ILE A 189 26.20 -7.92 -9.30
C ILE A 189 24.92 -7.29 -8.74
N ALA A 190 23.76 -7.64 -9.30
CA ALA A 190 22.46 -7.15 -8.82
C ALA A 190 22.18 -7.59 -7.37
N ALA A 191 22.43 -8.87 -7.03
CA ALA A 191 22.22 -9.38 -5.69
C ALA A 191 23.13 -8.69 -4.65
N ALA A 192 24.40 -8.44 -4.99
CA ALA A 192 25.32 -7.71 -4.12
C ALA A 192 24.88 -6.25 -3.94
N GLN A 193 24.42 -5.60 -5.01
CA GLN A 193 23.93 -4.22 -4.97
C GLN A 193 22.69 -4.07 -4.09
N VAL A 194 21.72 -5.00 -4.20
CA VAL A 194 20.54 -5.02 -3.34
C VAL A 194 20.94 -5.21 -1.87
N GLY A 195 21.91 -6.09 -1.59
CA GLY A 195 22.43 -6.26 -0.23
C GLY A 195 23.00 -4.95 0.33
N VAL A 196 23.87 -4.27 -0.42
CA VAL A 196 24.43 -2.96 -0.01
C VAL A 196 23.31 -1.93 0.22
N GLU A 197 22.31 -1.87 -0.66
CA GLU A 197 21.18 -0.94 -0.54
C GLU A 197 20.38 -1.18 0.74
N VAL A 198 20.02 -2.43 1.04
CA VAL A 198 19.24 -2.79 2.23
C VAL A 198 20.02 -2.50 3.51
N TYR A 199 21.28 -2.94 3.62
CA TYR A 199 22.08 -2.71 4.83
C TYR A 199 22.45 -1.23 5.02
N SER A 200 22.67 -0.48 3.94
CA SER A 200 22.86 0.97 4.00
C SER A 200 21.60 1.69 4.52
N ALA A 201 20.42 1.26 4.07
CA ALA A 201 19.14 1.77 4.56
C ALA A 201 18.92 1.42 6.04
N MET A 202 19.25 0.20 6.48
CA MET A 202 19.18 -0.19 7.90
C MET A 202 20.12 0.66 8.77
N ASN A 203 21.35 0.90 8.32
CA ASN A 203 22.30 1.73 9.06
C ASN A 203 21.80 3.19 9.18
N SER A 204 21.27 3.73 8.09
CA SER A 204 20.64 5.06 8.07
C SER A 204 19.43 5.15 9.00
N ALA A 205 18.63 4.08 9.08
CA ALA A 205 17.47 3.98 9.96
C ALA A 205 17.83 4.00 11.46
N LEU A 206 18.97 3.40 11.82
CA LEU A 206 19.50 3.40 13.19
C LEU A 206 20.19 4.73 13.57
N GLY A 207 20.37 5.64 12.61
CA GLY A 207 20.98 6.95 12.85
C GLY A 207 22.48 6.88 13.16
N GLN A 208 23.17 5.85 12.66
CA GLN A 208 24.60 5.61 12.87
C GLN A 208 25.42 5.75 11.59
#